data_AF-A0A2H6J231-F1
#
_entry.id   AF-A0A2H6J231-F1
#
_cell.length_a   1.000
_cell.length_b   1.000
_cell.length_c   1.000
_cell.angle_alpha   90.00
_cell.angle_beta   90.00
_cell.angle_gamma   90.00
#
_symmetry.space_group_name_H-M   'P 1'
#
loop_
_entity.id
_entity.type
_entity.pdbx_description
1 polymer ?
#
loop_
_entity_poly.entity_id
_entity_poly.type
_entity_poly.pdbx_seq_one_letter_code
_entity_poly.pdbx_strand_id
1 'polypeptide(L)'
;MAAPPGRVEKIMSLDLKEFHRSLTALGPDMALGEGQQQIVISADGGEVRIAYEPLEKAALGGLLALPRAKVTLCFGELSEAERRAFLARFDRAFQRGGG
;
A
#
# COMPACT_ATOMS: atom_id res chain seq x y z
N MET A 1 -0.02 -20.78 14.30
CA MET A 1 -0.80 -19.73 13.61
C MET A 1 -0.41 -19.75 12.14
N ALA A 2 -1.27 -20.27 11.27
CA ALA A 2 -1.05 -20.22 9.83
C ALA A 2 -1.07 -18.74 9.39
N ALA A 3 -0.09 -18.31 8.59
CA ALA A 3 -0.15 -17.00 7.97
C ALA A 3 -1.46 -16.92 7.15
N PRO A 4 -2.29 -15.88 7.31
CA PRO A 4 -3.54 -15.80 6.58
C PRO A 4 -3.26 -15.88 5.07
N PRO A 5 -4.07 -16.63 4.30
CA PRO A 5 -3.85 -16.85 2.88
C PRO A 5 -4.10 -15.55 2.11
N GLY A 6 -3.08 -14.69 2.04
CA GLY A 6 -3.20 -13.45 1.29
C GLY A 6 -2.36 -12.29 1.80
N ARG A 7 -1.08 -12.50 2.09
CA ARG A 7 -0.15 -11.36 2.28
C ARG A 7 0.53 -11.01 0.96
N VAL A 8 0.61 -9.72 0.63
CA VAL A 8 1.39 -9.19 -0.49
C VAL A 8 2.27 -8.08 0.06
N GLU A 9 3.55 -8.13 -0.26
CA GLU A 9 4.51 -7.10 0.13
C GLU A 9 5.04 -6.42 -1.13
N LYS A 10 5.09 -5.09 -1.10
CA LYS A 10 5.59 -4.27 -2.21
C LYS A 10 6.58 -3.27 -1.66
N ILE A 11 7.79 -3.27 -2.22
CA ILE A 11 8.76 -2.21 -1.95
C ILE A 11 8.52 -1.08 -2.95
N MET A 12 8.30 0.12 -2.44
CA MET A 12 7.93 1.28 -3.23
C MET A 12 8.82 2.47 -2.88
N SER A 13 9.09 3.32 -3.88
CA SER A 13 9.86 4.55 -3.69
C SER A 13 8.92 5.71 -3.41
N LEU A 14 8.42 5.79 -2.17
CA LEU A 14 7.48 6.82 -1.74
C LEU A 14 7.66 7.12 -0.25
N ASP A 15 7.29 8.34 0.15
CA ASP A 15 7.22 8.74 1.56
C ASP A 15 5.79 8.59 2.15
N LEU A 16 5.64 8.86 3.45
CA LEU A 16 4.34 8.74 4.14
C LEU A 16 3.26 9.67 3.56
N LYS A 17 3.63 10.87 3.09
CA LYS A 17 2.70 11.83 2.51
C LYS A 17 2.21 11.35 1.15
N GLU A 18 3.11 10.79 0.35
CA GLU A 18 2.76 10.15 -0.92
C GLU A 18 1.90 8.91 -0.72
N PHE A 19 2.19 8.10 0.31
CA PHE A 19 1.36 6.96 0.71
C PHE A 19 -0.08 7.39 0.99
N HIS A 20 -0.27 8.42 1.83
CA HIS A 20 -1.60 8.97 2.13
C HIS A 20 -2.32 9.46 0.87
N ARG A 21 -1.60 10.19 0.00
CA ARG A 21 -2.15 10.69 -1.26
C ARG A 21 -2.61 9.55 -2.19
N SER A 22 -1.82 8.48 -2.30
CA SER A 22 -2.17 7.32 -3.13
C SER A 22 -3.35 6.53 -2.56
N LEU A 23 -3.48 6.44 -1.24
CA LEU A 23 -4.67 5.85 -0.61
C LEU A 23 -5.94 6.66 -0.91
N THR A 24 -5.89 7.99 -0.82
CA THR A 24 -7.03 8.85 -1.20
C THR A 24 -7.41 8.70 -2.67
N ALA A 25 -6.45 8.42 -3.56
CA ALA A 25 -6.73 8.13 -4.97
C ALA A 25 -7.38 6.76 -5.20
N LEU A 26 -7.23 5.83 -4.26
CA LEU A 26 -7.84 4.50 -4.28
C LEU A 26 -9.33 4.57 -3.89
N GLY A 27 -9.70 5.52 -3.02
CA GLY A 27 -11.07 5.86 -2.69
C GLY A 27 -11.18 6.97 -1.64
N PRO A 28 -12.27 7.77 -1.65
CA PRO A 28 -12.48 8.84 -0.67
C PRO A 28 -12.55 8.33 0.78
N ASP A 29 -13.09 7.13 0.99
CA ASP A 29 -13.20 6.47 2.31
C ASP A 29 -11.88 5.85 2.80
N MET A 30 -10.80 5.96 2.03
CA MET A 30 -9.49 5.36 2.34
C MET A 30 -8.50 6.39 2.86
N ALA A 31 -8.98 7.55 3.30
CA ALA A 31 -8.17 8.57 3.93
C ALA A 31 -7.65 8.10 5.30
N LEU A 32 -6.37 8.30 5.54
CA LEU A 32 -5.72 8.07 6.82
C LEU A 32 -5.70 9.35 7.65
N GLY A 33 -5.79 9.23 8.97
CA GLY A 33 -5.47 10.34 9.86
C GLY A 33 -3.99 10.72 9.77
N GLU A 34 -3.65 11.96 10.14
CA GLU A 34 -2.25 12.42 10.15
C GLU A 34 -1.36 11.48 10.98
N GLY A 35 -0.22 11.10 10.41
CA GLY A 35 0.74 10.19 11.06
C GLY A 35 0.34 8.70 11.07
N GLN A 36 -0.86 8.35 10.63
CA GLN A 36 -1.30 6.96 10.60
C GLN A 36 -0.59 6.18 9.47
N GLN A 37 -0.06 5.00 9.79
CA GLN A 37 0.72 4.17 8.85
C GLN A 37 -0.02 2.91 8.44
N GLN A 38 -1.24 2.70 8.93
CA GLN A 38 -2.03 1.52 8.62
C GLN A 38 -3.52 1.86 8.49
N ILE A 39 -4.17 1.26 7.50
CA ILE A 39 -5.62 1.34 7.28
C ILE A 39 -6.20 -0.05 7.14
N VAL A 40 -7.43 -0.22 7.61
CA VAL A 40 -8.27 -1.39 7.35
C VAL A 40 -9.43 -0.95 6.48
N ILE A 41 -9.60 -1.60 5.34
CA ILE A 41 -10.65 -1.33 4.37
C ILE A 41 -11.61 -2.51 4.41
N SER A 42 -12.87 -2.25 4.76
CA SER A 42 -13.93 -3.25 4.65
C SER A 42 -14.41 -3.31 3.20
N ALA A 43 -14.38 -4.49 2.60
CA ALA A 43 -15.01 -4.80 1.33
C ALA A 43 -16.11 -5.84 1.56
N ASP A 44 -17.06 -5.95 0.62
CA ASP A 44 -18.24 -6.82 0.75
C ASP A 44 -17.86 -8.29 1.03
N GLY A 45 -16.72 -8.75 0.52
CA GLY A 45 -16.17 -10.10 0.75
C GLY A 45 -15.15 -10.23 1.88
N GLY A 46 -14.84 -9.16 2.62
CA GLY A 46 -13.90 -9.21 3.76
C GLY A 46 -13.04 -7.96 3.92
N GLU A 47 -12.05 -8.02 4.81
CA GLU A 47 -11.17 -6.88 5.12
C GLU A 47 -9.85 -6.92 4.34
N VAL A 48 -9.38 -5.75 3.91
CA VAL A 48 -8.00 -5.54 3.42
C VAL A 48 -7.28 -4.62 4.39
N ARG A 49 -6.18 -5.11 4.99
CA ARG A 49 -5.30 -4.27 5.80
C ARG A 49 -4.11 -3.82 4.96
N ILE A 50 -3.85 -2.52 4.92
CA ILE A 50 -2.70 -1.95 4.24
C ILE A 50 -1.83 -1.27 5.29
N ALA A 51 -0.57 -1.66 5.37
CA ALA A 51 0.40 -1.08 6.29
C ALA A 51 1.60 -0.52 5.51
N TYR A 52 2.03 0.68 5.91
CA TYR A 52 3.22 1.37 5.47
C TYR A 52 4.32 1.18 6.52
N GLU A 53 5.49 0.76 6.07
CA GLU A 53 6.69 0.68 6.89
C GLU A 53 7.82 1.45 6.18
N PRO A 54 8.35 2.53 6.77
CA PRO A 54 9.46 3.26 6.17
C PRO A 54 10.71 2.38 6.14
N LEU A 55 11.44 2.40 5.03
CA LEU A 55 12.73 1.72 4.86
C LEU A 55 13.86 2.73 4.74
N GLU A 56 15.09 2.23 4.84
CA GLU A 56 16.28 3.03 4.55
C GLU A 56 16.22 3.61 3.14
N LYS A 57 16.48 4.91 3.04
CA LYS A 57 16.47 5.64 1.77
C LYS A 57 17.51 5.05 0.84
N ALA A 58 17.17 4.88 -0.44
CA ALA A 58 18.18 4.50 -1.42
C ALA A 58 19.01 5.72 -1.81
N ALA A 59 20.32 5.65 -1.59
CA ALA A 59 21.25 6.65 -2.09
C ALA A 59 21.47 6.46 -3.59
N LEU A 60 21.15 7.48 -4.38
CA LEU A 60 21.52 7.58 -5.79
C LEU A 60 22.78 8.44 -5.89
N GLY A 61 23.93 7.78 -5.98
CA GLY A 61 25.22 8.45 -6.24
C GLY A 61 25.68 9.46 -5.16
N GLY A 62 25.18 9.35 -3.93
CA GLY A 62 25.61 10.18 -2.79
C GLY A 62 25.04 11.60 -2.73
N LEU A 63 24.36 12.08 -3.78
CA LEU A 63 23.78 13.43 -3.86
C LEU A 63 22.26 13.45 -3.66
N LEU A 64 21.59 12.33 -3.90
CA LEU A 64 20.14 12.20 -3.81
C LEU A 64 19.77 10.96 -3.00
N ALA A 65 18.78 11.09 -2.12
CA ALA A 65 18.24 9.99 -1.34
C ALA A 65 16.76 9.82 -1.68
N LEU A 66 16.42 8.68 -2.28
CA LEU A 66 15.02 8.36 -2.59
C LEU A 66 14.34 7.74 -1.37
N PRO A 67 13.17 8.25 -0.97
CA PRO A 67 12.37 7.60 0.07
C PRO A 67 12.00 6.19 -0.39
N ARG A 68 12.03 5.24 0.54
CA ARG A 68 11.60 3.87 0.30
C ARG A 68 10.71 3.43 1.44
N ALA A 69 9.73 2.61 1.09
CA ALA A 69 8.82 2.01 2.04
C ALA A 69 8.42 0.60 1.60
N LYS A 70 8.13 -0.24 2.59
CA LYS A 70 7.46 -1.51 2.39
C LYS A 70 5.99 -1.30 2.65
N VAL A 71 5.16 -1.53 1.63
CA VAL A 71 3.71 -1.57 1.77
C VAL A 71 3.27 -3.02 1.83
N THR A 72 2.60 -3.39 2.92
CA THR A 72 2.07 -4.73 3.13
C THR A 72 0.56 -4.71 3.01
N LEU A 73 0.01 -5.56 2.15
CA LEU A 73 -1.42 -5.81 2.02
C LEU A 73 -1.75 -7.19 2.59
N CYS A 74 -2.66 -7.23 3.55
CA CYS A 74 -3.20 -8.46 4.11
C CYS A 74 -4.68 -8.57 3.71
N PHE A 75 -4.99 -9.57 2.89
CA PHE A 75 -6.35 -9.91 2.48
C PHE A 75 -6.95 -10.88 3.50
N GLY A 76 -8.16 -10.57 3.98
CA GLY A 76 -8.98 -11.48 4.77
C GLY A 76 -9.65 -12.53 3.90
N GLU A 77 -10.96 -12.71 4.05
CA GLU A 77 -11.76 -13.75 3.37
C GLU A 77 -12.13 -13.44 1.91
N LEU A 78 -11.40 -12.51 1.28
CA LEU A 78 -11.63 -12.13 -0.12
C LEU A 78 -11.34 -13.28 -1.07
N SER A 79 -12.21 -13.46 -2.06
CA SER A 79 -11.95 -14.40 -3.15
C SER A 79 -10.72 -13.99 -3.97
N GLU A 80 -10.13 -14.93 -4.71
CA GLU A 80 -8.99 -14.64 -5.57
C GLU A 80 -9.30 -13.55 -6.62
N ALA A 81 -10.52 -13.55 -7.16
CA ALA A 81 -10.98 -12.57 -8.13
C ALA A 81 -11.06 -11.16 -7.53
N GLU A 82 -11.61 -11.04 -6.32
CA GLU A 82 -11.70 -9.76 -5.59
C GLU A 82 -10.31 -9.26 -5.20
N ARG A 83 -9.45 -10.14 -4.69
CA ARG A 83 -8.05 -9.83 -4.38
C ARG A 83 -7.31 -9.31 -5.61
N ARG A 84 -7.46 -9.96 -6.76
CA ARG A 84 -6.83 -9.52 -8.02
C ARG A 84 -7.38 -8.18 -8.49
N ALA A 85 -8.68 -7.96 -8.40
CA ALA A 85 -9.31 -6.69 -8.75
C ALA A 85 -8.89 -5.55 -7.80
N PHE A 86 -8.71 -5.85 -6.51
CA PHE A 86 -8.19 -4.89 -5.54
C PHE A 86 -6.73 -4.55 -5.83
N LEU A 87 -5.88 -5.56 -6.05
CA LEU A 87 -4.46 -5.37 -6.38
C LEU A 87 -4.28 -4.53 -7.66
N ALA A 88 -5.09 -4.76 -8.69
CA ALA A 88 -5.04 -3.96 -9.91
C ALA A 88 -5.41 -2.47 -9.67
N ARG A 89 -6.40 -2.21 -8.80
CA ARG A 89 -6.76 -0.84 -8.39
C ARG A 89 -5.66 -0.20 -7.56
N PHE A 90 -5.11 -0.95 -6.61
CA PHE A 90 -3.97 -0.54 -5.79
C PHE A 90 -2.78 -0.17 -6.67
N ASP A 91 -2.37 -1.05 -7.59
CA ASP A 91 -1.23 -0.81 -8.46
C ASP A 91 -1.44 0.44 -9.33
N ARG A 92 -2.66 0.69 -9.82
CA ARG A 92 -2.96 1.93 -10.58
C ARG A 92 -2.88 3.20 -9.71
N ALA A 93 -3.36 3.16 -8.46
CA ALA A 93 -3.32 4.30 -7.56
C ALA A 93 -1.91 4.61 -7.03
N PHE A 94 -1.06 3.57 -6.93
CA PHE A 94 0.33 3.67 -6.49
C PHE A 94 1.34 3.77 -7.64
N GLN A 95 0.89 3.64 -8.89
CA GLN A 95 1.66 3.96 -10.07
C GLN A 95 1.80 5.49 -10.20
N ARG A 96 2.94 6.02 -9.75
CA ARG A 96 3.37 7.39 -10.06
C ARG A 96 4.61 7.33 -10.96
N GLY A 97 4.46 7.85 -12.19
CA GLY A 97 5.56 8.40 -12.99
C GLY A 97 6.65 7.44 -13.45
N GLY A 98 6.30 6.27 -14.00
CA GLY A 98 7.24 5.50 -14.83
C GLY A 98 7.31 6.08 -16.24
N GLY A 99 8.05 7.17 -16.41
CA GLY A 99 8.41 7.78 -17.69
C GLY A 99 9.75 8.47 -17.55
#